data_AF-A0A090QUE3-F1
#
_entry.id   AF-A0A090QUE3-F1
#
_cell.length_a   1.000
_cell.length_b   1.000
_cell.length_c   1.000
_cell.angle_alpha   90.00
_cell.angle_beta   90.00
_cell.angle_gamma   90.00
#
_symmetry.space_group_name_H-M   'P 1'
#
loop_
_entity.id
_entity.type
_entity.pdbx_description
1 polymer ?
#
loop_
_entity_poly.entity_id
_entity_poly.type
_entity_poly.pdbx_seq_one_letter_code
_entity_poly.pdbx_strand_id
1 'polypeptide(L)'
;MAASHAVLTPDERELGVCVVDLGGGTMDIAVWTGGALRHAAVIPYAGNVVTSDIAYAFGTPLGDAEEIKVKYGCALSELVSKDAKVDVPSVGGRPSRSLQSQTLAEVIEPRYSELLGLVNQKLMEVQEQLRNAGVKHQLAAGIVLTGGAAQMEGLVECAERVFSNQVRVGLPLDVTGLTEHVQFPHYATAVGLLHYGKDSQTFDGSDIEPKRSVSGLFTKVSGWFSKNF
;
A
#
# COMPACT_ATOMS: atom_id res chain seq x y z
N MET A 1 10.19 -3.67 1.55
CA MET A 1 8.86 -3.05 1.77
C MET A 1 8.25 -3.59 3.05
N ALA A 2 8.14 -2.76 4.09
CA ALA A 2 7.69 -3.21 5.41
C ALA A 2 6.26 -3.76 5.40
N ALA A 3 5.34 -3.15 4.64
CA ALA A 3 3.94 -3.59 4.54
C ALA A 3 3.77 -5.09 4.24
N SER A 4 4.62 -5.67 3.39
CA SER A 4 4.56 -7.10 3.07
C SER A 4 4.75 -8.03 4.28
N HIS A 5 5.45 -7.58 5.34
CA HIS A 5 5.58 -8.33 6.58
C HIS A 5 4.30 -8.34 7.41
N ALA A 6 3.44 -7.33 7.24
CA ALA A 6 2.18 -7.21 7.99
C ALA A 6 1.00 -7.87 7.29
N VAL A 7 0.97 -7.93 5.95
CA VAL A 7 -0.24 -8.32 5.21
C VAL A 7 -0.20 -9.73 4.61
N LEU A 8 0.96 -10.38 4.64
CA LEU A 8 1.17 -11.72 4.07
C LEU A 8 1.27 -12.79 5.13
N THR A 9 0.62 -13.91 4.86
CA THR A 9 0.86 -15.18 5.56
C THR A 9 2.12 -15.89 5.06
N PRO A 10 2.71 -16.82 5.84
CA PRO A 10 3.83 -17.65 5.37
C PRO A 10 3.48 -18.45 4.11
N ASP A 11 2.27 -19.00 4.04
CA ASP A 11 1.82 -19.82 2.91
C ASP A 11 1.75 -19.02 1.61
N GLU A 12 1.28 -17.77 1.66
CA GLU A 12 1.27 -16.89 0.49
C GLU A 12 2.69 -16.60 -0.03
N ARG A 13 3.65 -16.38 0.89
CA ARG A 13 5.07 -16.17 0.52
C ARG A 13 5.67 -17.42 -0.13
N GLU A 14 5.29 -18.61 0.34
CA GLU A 14 5.78 -19.88 -0.20
C GLU A 14 5.19 -20.19 -1.58
N LEU A 15 3.87 -20.08 -1.72
CA LEU A 15 3.13 -20.36 -2.96
C LEU A 15 3.48 -19.36 -4.07
N GLY A 16 3.67 -18.10 -3.71
CA GLY A 16 4.05 -17.01 -4.59
C GLY A 16 2.99 -15.91 -4.60
N VAL A 17 3.37 -14.70 -4.22
CA VAL A 17 2.44 -13.56 -4.06
C VAL A 17 3.12 -12.26 -4.44
N CYS A 18 2.36 -11.35 -5.04
CA CYS A 18 2.76 -9.96 -5.18
C CYS A 18 2.01 -9.09 -4.16
N VAL A 19 2.74 -8.23 -3.45
CA VAL A 19 2.13 -7.16 -2.66
C VAL A 19 2.30 -5.84 -3.40
N VAL A 20 1.22 -5.08 -3.50
CA VAL A 20 1.19 -3.73 -4.08
C VAL A 20 0.70 -2.76 -3.00
N ASP A 21 1.58 -1.91 -2.48
CA ASP A 21 1.24 -0.83 -1.55
C ASP A 21 0.88 0.42 -2.36
N LEU A 22 -0.42 0.73 -2.42
CA LEU A 22 -0.98 1.87 -3.13
C LEU A 22 -1.04 3.08 -2.19
N GLY A 23 0.02 3.88 -2.24
CA GLY A 23 0.14 5.12 -1.48
C GLY A 23 -0.47 6.33 -2.18
N GLY A 24 -0.27 7.49 -1.57
CA GLY A 24 -0.64 8.77 -2.17
C GLY A 24 0.26 9.15 -3.35
N GLY A 25 1.58 8.98 -3.21
CA GLY A 25 2.55 9.38 -4.25
C GLY A 25 3.32 8.24 -4.91
N THR A 26 3.29 7.03 -4.32
CA THR A 26 4.02 5.86 -4.83
C THR A 26 3.15 4.63 -4.84
N MET A 27 3.44 3.73 -5.78
CA MET A 27 3.03 2.33 -5.72
C MET A 27 4.28 1.49 -5.48
N ASP A 28 4.35 0.84 -4.33
CA ASP A 28 5.46 -0.05 -3.99
C ASP A 28 5.07 -1.50 -4.31
N ILE A 29 5.97 -2.25 -4.94
CA ILE A 29 5.74 -3.60 -5.41
C ILE A 29 6.74 -4.52 -4.71
N ALA A 30 6.27 -5.65 -4.16
CA ALA A 30 7.13 -6.70 -3.63
C ALA A 30 6.65 -8.08 -4.10
N VAL A 31 7.53 -8.83 -4.75
CA VAL A 31 7.23 -10.19 -5.23
C VAL A 31 7.94 -11.21 -4.34
N TRP A 32 7.17 -12.14 -3.80
CA TRP A 32 7.65 -13.25 -2.97
C TRP A 32 7.39 -14.57 -3.68
N THR A 33 8.38 -15.48 -3.70
CA THR A 33 8.19 -16.87 -4.14
C THR A 33 9.14 -17.82 -3.40
N GLY A 34 8.63 -18.98 -2.98
CA GLY A 34 9.42 -19.95 -2.21
C GLY A 34 9.96 -19.35 -0.91
N GLY A 35 9.12 -18.59 -0.21
CA GLY A 35 9.42 -18.01 1.09
C GLY A 35 10.32 -16.78 1.06
N ALA A 36 10.91 -16.45 -0.10
CA ALA A 36 11.89 -15.38 -0.24
C ALA A 36 11.37 -14.20 -1.07
N LEU A 37 11.80 -12.99 -0.69
CA LEU A 37 11.60 -11.78 -1.49
C LEU A 37 12.46 -11.89 -2.76
N ARG A 38 11.82 -11.87 -3.92
CA ARG A 38 12.46 -11.97 -5.24
C ARG A 38 12.67 -10.64 -5.93
N HIS A 39 11.76 -9.70 -5.70
CA HIS A 39 11.81 -8.38 -6.33
C HIS A 39 11.17 -7.33 -5.44
N ALA A 40 11.71 -6.11 -5.49
CA ALA A 40 11.09 -4.92 -4.95
C ALA A 40 11.27 -3.76 -5.93
N ALA A 41 10.21 -3.00 -6.18
CA ALA A 41 10.22 -1.84 -7.06
C ALA A 41 9.28 -0.75 -6.54
N VAL A 42 9.50 0.48 -6.99
CA VAL A 42 8.66 1.63 -6.66
C VAL A 42 8.31 2.36 -7.95
N ILE A 43 7.04 2.69 -8.13
CA ILE A 43 6.55 3.53 -9.21
C ILE A 43 6.09 4.86 -8.59
N PRO A 44 6.70 6.02 -8.91
CA PRO A 44 6.35 7.32 -8.33
C PRO A 44 5.11 7.94 -8.98
N TYR A 45 4.00 7.18 -8.96
CA TYR A 45 2.75 7.53 -9.61
C TYR A 45 1.62 6.75 -8.95
N ALA A 46 0.68 7.40 -8.26
CA ALA A 46 -0.27 6.71 -7.39
C ALA A 46 -1.57 7.52 -7.14
N GLY A 47 -2.15 7.40 -5.94
CA GLY A 47 -3.49 7.91 -5.62
C GLY A 47 -3.68 9.43 -5.77
N ASN A 48 -2.61 10.24 -5.72
CA ASN A 48 -2.66 11.69 -5.94
C ASN A 48 -3.03 12.05 -7.39
N VAL A 49 -2.71 11.18 -8.34
CA VAL A 49 -3.09 11.36 -9.75
C VAL A 49 -4.60 11.25 -9.90
N VAL A 50 -5.22 10.29 -9.22
CA VAL A 50 -6.70 10.16 -9.17
C VAL A 50 -7.33 11.44 -8.66
N THR A 51 -6.79 12.01 -7.57
CA THR A 51 -7.23 13.30 -7.02
C THR A 51 -7.13 14.42 -8.04
N SER A 52 -6.04 14.44 -8.81
CA SER A 52 -5.77 15.47 -9.80
C SER A 52 -6.74 15.36 -10.99
N ASP A 53 -7.06 14.14 -11.42
CA ASP A 53 -8.06 13.88 -12.47
C ASP A 53 -9.46 14.34 -12.05
N ILE A 54 -9.88 14.02 -10.82
CA ILE A 54 -11.16 14.48 -10.26
C ILE A 54 -11.22 16.01 -10.23
N ALA A 55 -10.15 16.65 -9.72
CA ALA A 55 -10.04 18.10 -9.64
C ALA A 55 -10.17 18.76 -11.03
N TYR A 56 -9.47 18.20 -12.02
CA TYR A 56 -9.51 18.69 -13.40
C TYR A 56 -10.86 18.47 -14.05
N ALA A 57 -11.41 17.25 -14.00
CA ALA A 57 -12.66 16.87 -14.64
C ALA A 57 -13.86 17.69 -14.10
N PHE A 58 -13.88 17.95 -12.80
CA PHE A 58 -15.00 18.66 -12.18
C PHE A 58 -14.71 20.12 -11.83
N GLY A 59 -13.53 20.65 -12.15
CA GLY A 59 -13.17 22.03 -11.82
C GLY A 59 -13.39 22.34 -10.34
N THR A 60 -12.88 21.46 -9.47
CA THR A 60 -12.99 21.52 -8.01
C THR A 60 -11.59 21.63 -7.39
N PRO A 61 -11.38 22.32 -6.25
CA PRO A 61 -10.08 22.38 -5.58
C PRO A 61 -9.54 20.99 -5.22
N LEU A 62 -8.21 20.83 -5.18
CA LEU A 62 -7.57 19.52 -4.88
C LEU A 62 -7.97 18.93 -3.52
N GLY A 63 -8.18 19.79 -2.51
CA GLY A 63 -8.62 19.33 -1.18
C GLY A 63 -10.02 18.72 -1.23
N ASP A 64 -10.96 19.41 -1.90
CA ASP A 64 -12.32 18.92 -2.11
C ASP A 64 -12.33 17.66 -2.99
N ALA A 65 -11.48 17.60 -4.02
CA ALA A 65 -11.32 16.42 -4.86
C ALA A 65 -10.87 15.19 -4.06
N GLU A 66 -9.93 15.35 -3.12
CA GLU A 66 -9.49 14.27 -2.24
C GLU A 66 -10.62 13.80 -1.33
N GLU A 67 -11.36 14.74 -0.75
CA GLU A 67 -12.49 14.43 0.12
C GLU A 67 -13.60 13.68 -0.64
N ILE A 68 -13.92 14.12 -1.86
CA ILE A 68 -14.86 13.46 -2.76
C ILE A 68 -14.37 12.05 -3.12
N LYS A 69 -13.09 11.90 -3.48
CA LYS A 69 -12.48 10.61 -3.81
C LYS A 69 -12.60 9.62 -2.66
N VAL A 70 -12.29 10.05 -1.43
CA VAL A 70 -12.33 9.17 -0.25
C VAL A 70 -13.76 8.82 0.15
N LYS A 71 -14.71 9.76 0.03
CA LYS A 71 -16.10 9.54 0.48
C LYS A 71 -16.99 8.82 -0.52
N TYR A 72 -16.79 9.06 -1.82
CA TYR A 72 -17.73 8.66 -2.86
C TYR A 72 -17.06 7.97 -4.05
N GLY A 73 -15.73 7.79 -4.01
CA GLY A 73 -15.00 7.19 -5.10
C GLY A 73 -15.32 5.70 -5.27
N CYS A 74 -15.42 5.27 -6.52
CA CYS A 74 -15.53 3.87 -6.89
C CYS A 74 -14.67 3.61 -8.14
N ALA A 75 -13.84 2.58 -8.09
CA ALA A 75 -12.99 2.11 -9.19
C ALA A 75 -13.73 1.18 -10.16
N LEU A 76 -15.03 0.97 -9.99
CA LEU A 76 -15.87 0.25 -10.93
C LEU A 76 -17.25 0.91 -11.07
N SER A 77 -17.46 1.60 -12.19
CA SER A 77 -18.70 2.34 -12.46
C SER A 77 -19.97 1.48 -12.42
N GLU A 78 -19.87 0.19 -12.72
CA GLU A 78 -20.97 -0.79 -12.67
C GLU A 78 -21.55 -1.00 -11.25
N LEU A 79 -20.77 -0.73 -10.20
CA LEU A 79 -21.22 -0.87 -8.80
C LEU A 79 -22.00 0.35 -8.29
N VAL A 80 -21.92 1.48 -9.01
CA VAL A 80 -22.48 2.74 -8.55
C VAL A 80 -23.98 2.82 -8.87
N SER A 81 -24.78 3.14 -7.85
CA SER A 81 -26.21 3.38 -8.04
C SER A 81 -26.45 4.59 -8.95
N LYS A 82 -27.36 4.42 -9.93
CA LYS A 82 -27.74 5.48 -10.89
C LYS A 82 -28.42 6.68 -10.22
N ASP A 83 -29.01 6.47 -9.05
CA ASP A 83 -29.71 7.53 -8.30
C ASP A 83 -28.78 8.26 -7.32
N ALA A 84 -27.57 7.74 -7.07
CA ALA A 84 -26.62 8.34 -6.15
C ALA A 84 -26.04 9.64 -6.72
N LYS A 85 -26.00 10.68 -5.89
CA LYS A 85 -25.45 11.99 -6.26
C LYS A 85 -24.34 12.40 -5.32
N VAL A 86 -23.41 13.20 -5.85
CA VAL A 86 -22.31 13.82 -5.12
C VAL A 86 -22.38 15.33 -5.33
N ASP A 87 -22.30 16.08 -4.23
CA ASP A 87 -22.15 17.52 -4.29
C ASP A 87 -20.67 17.89 -4.44
N VAL A 88 -20.36 18.63 -5.50
CA VAL A 88 -19.00 18.98 -5.90
C VAL A 88 -18.80 20.50 -5.76
N PRO A 89 -17.93 20.96 -4.85
CA PRO A 89 -17.55 22.36 -4.74
C PRO A 89 -16.91 22.87 -6.05
N SER A 90 -17.25 24.08 -6.47
CA SER A 90 -16.69 24.67 -7.69
C SER A 90 -15.56 25.65 -7.36
N VAL A 91 -14.53 25.72 -8.22
CA VAL A 91 -13.51 26.78 -8.10
C VAL A 91 -14.09 28.17 -8.37
N GLY A 92 -13.47 29.20 -7.75
CA GLY A 92 -13.73 30.60 -8.05
C GLY A 92 -15.00 31.19 -7.43
N GLY A 93 -15.45 30.67 -6.29
CA GLY A 93 -16.63 31.18 -5.57
C GLY A 93 -17.96 30.87 -6.27
N ARG A 94 -17.95 30.01 -7.28
CA ARG A 94 -19.16 29.49 -7.93
C ARG A 94 -19.90 28.53 -6.99
N PRO A 95 -21.23 28.41 -7.10
CA PRO A 95 -21.98 27.47 -6.28
C PRO A 95 -21.53 26.03 -6.56
N SER A 96 -21.70 25.17 -5.54
CA SER A 96 -21.52 23.72 -5.68
C SER A 96 -22.51 23.15 -6.70
N ARG A 97 -22.11 22.07 -7.35
CA ARG A 97 -22.91 21.37 -8.35
C ARG A 97 -23.18 19.96 -7.89
N SER A 98 -24.42 19.51 -8.02
CA SER A 98 -24.79 18.12 -7.74
C SER A 98 -24.63 17.30 -9.02
N LEU A 99 -23.76 16.29 -8.99
CA LEU A 99 -23.47 15.40 -10.12
C LEU A 99 -23.89 13.97 -9.80
N GLN A 100 -24.09 13.14 -10.82
CA GLN A 100 -24.30 11.72 -10.62
C GLN A 100 -22.99 11.07 -10.17
N SER A 101 -23.05 10.17 -9.19
CA SER A 101 -21.88 9.45 -8.68
C SER A 101 -21.23 8.60 -9.77
N GLN A 102 -22.01 8.17 -10.77
CA GLN A 102 -21.50 7.46 -11.93
C GLN A 102 -20.48 8.29 -12.73
N THR A 103 -20.70 9.60 -12.87
CA THR A 103 -19.74 10.48 -13.56
C THR A 103 -18.41 10.56 -12.80
N LEU A 104 -18.43 10.48 -11.46
CA LEU A 104 -17.20 10.39 -10.66
C LEU A 104 -16.46 9.08 -10.93
N ALA A 105 -17.17 7.94 -10.97
CA ALA A 105 -16.57 6.65 -11.27
C ALA A 105 -16.00 6.58 -12.70
N GLU A 106 -16.64 7.22 -13.68
CA GLU A 106 -16.12 7.33 -15.06
C GLU A 106 -14.77 8.05 -15.16
N VAL A 107 -14.40 8.84 -14.15
CA VAL A 107 -13.07 9.46 -14.05
C VAL A 107 -12.10 8.57 -13.25
N ILE A 108 -12.57 7.91 -12.20
CA ILE A 108 -11.74 7.13 -11.28
C ILE A 108 -11.32 5.78 -11.89
N GLU A 109 -12.26 5.04 -12.46
CA GLU A 109 -12.06 3.69 -13.03
C GLU A 109 -10.90 3.64 -14.06
N PRO A 110 -10.84 4.50 -15.09
CA PRO A 110 -9.74 4.46 -16.05
C PRO A 110 -8.39 4.80 -15.40
N ARG A 111 -8.35 5.70 -14.41
CA ARG A 111 -7.10 6.01 -13.71
C ARG A 111 -6.60 4.83 -12.88
N TYR A 112 -7.48 4.15 -12.13
CA TYR A 112 -7.08 2.95 -11.40
C TYR A 112 -6.65 1.83 -12.35
N SER A 113 -7.36 1.65 -13.47
CA SER A 113 -6.98 0.69 -14.51
C SER A 113 -5.58 0.97 -15.06
N GLU A 114 -5.24 2.24 -15.27
CA GLU A 114 -3.89 2.65 -15.69
C GLU A 114 -2.83 2.37 -14.61
N LEU A 115 -3.08 2.78 -13.37
CA LEU A 115 -2.18 2.53 -12.24
C LEU A 115 -1.88 1.03 -12.09
N LEU A 116 -2.92 0.21 -12.09
CA LEU A 116 -2.80 -1.24 -12.01
C LEU A 116 -2.15 -1.83 -13.27
N GLY A 117 -2.38 -1.23 -14.44
CA GLY A 117 -1.74 -1.60 -15.70
C GLY A 117 -0.21 -1.41 -15.66
N LEU A 118 0.27 -0.31 -15.08
CA LEU A 118 1.70 -0.07 -14.86
C LEU A 118 2.31 -1.13 -13.93
N VAL A 119 1.59 -1.48 -12.86
CA VAL A 119 2.00 -2.57 -11.96
C VAL A 119 2.03 -3.90 -12.71
N ASN A 120 1.04 -4.18 -13.56
CA ASN A 120 0.95 -5.42 -14.32
C ASN A 120 2.10 -5.56 -15.32
N GLN A 121 2.41 -4.48 -16.05
CA GLN A 121 3.57 -4.42 -16.92
C GLN A 121 4.85 -4.74 -16.13
N LYS A 122 5.00 -4.14 -14.94
CA LYS A 122 6.16 -4.41 -14.10
C LYS A 122 6.22 -5.87 -13.65
N LEU A 123 5.08 -6.47 -13.31
CA LEU A 123 5.00 -7.87 -12.93
C LEU A 123 5.39 -8.80 -14.08
N MET A 124 4.95 -8.53 -15.31
CA MET A 124 5.36 -9.31 -16.49
C MET A 124 6.87 -9.27 -16.68
N GLU A 125 7.50 -8.08 -16.57
CA GLU A 125 8.95 -7.95 -16.64
C GLU A 125 9.67 -8.78 -15.58
N VAL A 126 9.20 -8.73 -14.33
CA VAL A 126 9.78 -9.45 -13.20
C VAL A 126 9.63 -10.95 -13.37
N GLN A 127 8.45 -11.42 -13.77
CA GLN A 127 8.21 -12.85 -13.99
C GLN A 127 9.09 -13.41 -15.11
N GLU A 128 9.30 -12.64 -16.18
CA GLU A 128 10.19 -13.02 -17.27
C GLU A 128 11.66 -13.08 -16.82
N GLN A 129 12.12 -12.11 -16.03
CA GLN A 129 13.46 -12.13 -15.44
C GLN A 129 13.67 -13.36 -14.54
N LEU A 130 12.71 -13.66 -13.67
CA LEU A 130 12.78 -14.82 -12.77
C LEU A 130 12.72 -16.15 -13.54
N ARG A 131 11.89 -16.23 -14.59
CA ARG A 131 11.82 -17.39 -15.48
C ARG A 131 13.17 -17.66 -16.14
N ASN A 132 13.81 -16.63 -16.69
CA ASN A 132 15.12 -16.75 -17.34
C ASN A 132 16.23 -17.13 -16.35
N ALA A 133 16.09 -16.77 -15.08
CA ALA A 133 16.99 -17.18 -14.01
C ALA A 133 16.70 -18.60 -13.46
N GLY A 134 15.69 -19.31 -13.98
CA GLY A 134 15.28 -20.62 -13.45
C GLY A 134 14.66 -20.56 -12.05
N VAL A 135 14.18 -19.39 -11.64
CA VAL A 135 13.57 -19.16 -10.32
C VAL A 135 12.05 -19.30 -10.42
N LYS A 136 11.43 -19.81 -9.34
CA LYS A 136 9.96 -19.85 -9.21
C LYS A 136 9.40 -18.43 -9.38
N HIS A 137 8.50 -18.25 -10.34
CA HIS A 137 7.98 -16.94 -10.77
C HIS A 137 6.44 -16.87 -10.79
N GLN A 138 5.78 -18.02 -10.57
CA GLN A 138 4.32 -18.08 -10.52
C GLN A 138 3.81 -17.44 -9.23
N LEU A 139 2.74 -16.65 -9.35
CA LEU A 139 2.07 -15.99 -8.23
C LEU A 139 0.79 -16.76 -7.87
N ALA A 140 0.96 -18.00 -7.40
CA ALA A 140 -0.16 -18.92 -7.14
C ALA A 140 -1.08 -18.46 -6.00
N ALA A 141 -0.58 -17.64 -5.07
CA ALA A 141 -1.37 -17.01 -4.02
C ALA A 141 -2.02 -15.68 -4.47
N GLY A 142 -1.71 -15.22 -5.69
CA GLY A 142 -2.31 -14.02 -6.28
C GLY A 142 -1.61 -12.72 -5.89
N ILE A 143 -2.43 -11.67 -5.76
CA ILE A 143 -1.97 -10.30 -5.53
C ILE A 143 -2.68 -9.73 -4.29
N VAL A 144 -1.91 -9.06 -3.43
CA VAL A 144 -2.40 -8.42 -2.21
C VAL A 144 -2.21 -6.92 -2.35
N LEU A 145 -3.31 -6.17 -2.40
CA LEU A 145 -3.30 -4.71 -2.42
C LEU A 145 -3.32 -4.17 -1.00
N THR A 146 -2.51 -3.16 -0.68
CA THR A 146 -2.50 -2.50 0.63
C THR A 146 -2.28 -1.00 0.46
N GLY A 147 -2.23 -0.23 1.56
CA GLY A 147 -2.01 1.21 1.52
C GLY A 147 -3.31 2.02 1.48
N GLY A 148 -3.18 3.33 1.59
CA GLY A 148 -4.34 4.23 1.71
C GLY A 148 -5.27 4.17 0.51
N ALA A 149 -4.73 4.10 -0.70
CA ALA A 149 -5.51 4.05 -1.94
C ALA A 149 -6.09 2.65 -2.21
N ALA A 150 -5.66 1.61 -1.49
CA ALA A 150 -6.28 0.28 -1.60
C ALA A 150 -7.69 0.19 -0.98
N GLN A 151 -8.17 1.26 -0.32
CA GLN A 151 -9.50 1.34 0.28
C GLN A 151 -10.59 1.78 -0.72
N MET A 152 -10.23 2.04 -1.97
CA MET A 152 -11.17 2.44 -3.01
C MET A 152 -12.21 1.33 -3.26
N GLU A 153 -13.49 1.69 -3.25
CA GLU A 153 -14.57 0.76 -3.56
C GLU A 153 -14.43 0.22 -5.00
N GLY A 154 -14.72 -1.06 -5.24
CA GLY A 154 -14.59 -1.67 -6.57
C GLY A 154 -13.15 -1.93 -7.05
N LEU A 155 -12.14 -1.66 -6.20
CA LEU A 155 -10.74 -1.80 -6.59
C LEU A 155 -10.33 -3.26 -6.82
N VAL A 156 -10.86 -4.19 -6.03
CA VAL A 156 -10.51 -5.61 -6.14
C VAL A 156 -10.95 -6.13 -7.51
N GLU A 157 -12.18 -5.84 -7.90
CA GLU A 157 -12.78 -6.24 -9.17
C GLU A 157 -12.04 -5.60 -10.36
N CYS A 158 -11.68 -4.32 -10.25
CA CYS A 158 -10.86 -3.62 -11.23
C CYS A 158 -9.47 -4.30 -11.37
N ALA A 159 -8.83 -4.62 -10.26
CA ALA A 159 -7.53 -5.28 -10.23
C ALA A 159 -7.58 -6.71 -10.78
N GLU A 160 -8.62 -7.49 -10.49
CA GLU A 160 -8.81 -8.82 -11.06
C GLU A 160 -8.95 -8.77 -12.59
N ARG A 161 -9.67 -7.76 -13.13
CA ARG A 161 -9.76 -7.52 -14.59
C ARG A 161 -8.39 -7.21 -15.19
N VAL A 162 -7.58 -6.38 -14.53
CA VAL A 162 -6.26 -5.96 -15.04
C VAL A 162 -5.22 -7.08 -14.94
N PHE A 163 -5.14 -7.76 -13.79
CA PHE A 163 -4.10 -8.76 -13.52
C PHE A 163 -4.45 -10.16 -14.01
N SER A 164 -5.73 -10.44 -14.28
CA SER A 164 -6.21 -11.79 -14.61
C SER A 164 -5.76 -12.84 -13.56
N ASN A 165 -5.77 -12.44 -12.29
CA ASN A 165 -5.35 -13.27 -11.15
C ASN A 165 -6.20 -12.88 -9.92
N GLN A 166 -6.27 -13.75 -8.92
CA GLN A 166 -6.99 -13.47 -7.68
C GLN A 166 -6.37 -12.28 -6.94
N VAL A 167 -7.21 -11.38 -6.46
CA VAL A 167 -6.79 -10.18 -5.74
C VAL A 167 -7.51 -10.12 -4.40
N ARG A 168 -6.82 -9.66 -3.37
CA ARG A 168 -7.45 -9.29 -2.10
C ARG A 168 -6.83 -8.02 -1.53
N VAL A 169 -7.57 -7.35 -0.65
CA VAL A 169 -7.00 -6.28 0.18
C VAL A 169 -6.29 -6.89 1.39
N GLY A 170 -5.06 -6.47 1.62
CA GLY A 170 -4.22 -6.82 2.75
C GLY A 170 -4.51 -5.94 3.95
N LEU A 171 -4.88 -6.57 5.06
CA LEU A 171 -4.98 -5.93 6.37
C LEU A 171 -3.80 -6.36 7.25
N PRO A 172 -3.32 -5.51 8.17
CA PRO A 172 -2.28 -5.91 9.10
C PRO A 172 -2.71 -7.11 9.95
N LEU A 173 -1.90 -8.16 9.92
CA LEU A 173 -2.08 -9.42 10.65
C LEU A 173 -1.27 -9.41 11.96
N ASP A 174 -1.61 -10.34 12.87
CA ASP A 174 -0.90 -10.59 14.12
C ASP A 174 -0.75 -9.36 15.03
N VAL A 175 -1.76 -8.49 15.02
CA VAL A 175 -1.86 -7.37 15.95
C VAL A 175 -2.77 -7.76 17.11
N THR A 176 -2.34 -7.52 18.35
CA THR A 176 -3.09 -7.80 19.58
C THR A 176 -3.31 -6.51 20.39
N GLY A 177 -4.44 -6.40 21.11
CA GLY A 177 -4.77 -5.21 21.93
C GLY A 177 -5.85 -4.35 21.27
N LEU A 178 -5.59 -3.04 21.10
CA LEU A 178 -6.49 -2.09 20.41
C LEU A 178 -6.47 -2.34 18.89
N THR A 179 -7.00 -3.49 18.45
CA THR A 179 -6.99 -3.93 17.05
C THR A 179 -7.96 -3.16 16.16
N GLU A 180 -9.02 -2.59 16.75
CA GLU A 180 -10.08 -1.87 16.03
C GLU A 180 -9.60 -0.61 15.30
N HIS A 181 -8.44 -0.05 15.69
CA HIS A 181 -7.89 1.16 15.08
C HIS A 181 -6.78 0.90 14.06
N VAL A 182 -6.25 -0.32 13.97
CA VAL A 182 -5.05 -0.63 13.17
C VAL A 182 -5.30 -1.63 12.05
N GLN A 183 -6.50 -2.22 11.98
CA GLN A 183 -6.91 -3.13 10.93
C GLN A 183 -7.37 -2.39 9.66
N PHE A 184 -6.56 -1.44 9.21
CA PHE A 184 -6.76 -0.75 7.93
C PHE A 184 -5.51 -0.84 7.06
N PRO A 185 -5.66 -0.93 5.72
CA PRO A 185 -4.52 -1.07 4.80
C PRO A 185 -3.46 0.03 4.95
N HIS A 186 -3.85 1.25 5.32
CA HIS A 186 -2.93 2.38 5.50
C HIS A 186 -1.99 2.23 6.71
N TYR A 187 -2.27 1.31 7.64
CA TYR A 187 -1.36 0.99 8.75
C TYR A 187 -0.36 -0.13 8.44
N ALA A 188 -0.46 -0.79 7.29
CA ALA A 188 0.37 -1.95 6.93
C ALA A 188 1.87 -1.67 7.03
N THR A 189 2.34 -0.53 6.53
CA THR A 189 3.76 -0.17 6.62
C THR A 189 4.21 0.02 8.07
N ALA A 190 3.41 0.71 8.90
CA ALA A 190 3.75 0.94 10.31
C ALA A 190 3.81 -0.38 11.10
N VAL A 191 2.79 -1.23 10.96
CA VAL A 191 2.77 -2.56 11.61
C VAL A 191 3.90 -3.44 11.09
N GLY A 192 4.18 -3.40 9.79
CA GLY A 192 5.25 -4.19 9.18
C GLY A 192 6.64 -3.82 9.70
N LEU A 193 6.89 -2.54 10.00
CA LEU A 193 8.12 -2.10 10.64
C LEU A 193 8.26 -2.64 12.07
N LEU A 194 7.17 -2.70 12.83
CA LEU A 194 7.16 -3.26 14.18
C LEU A 194 7.42 -4.77 14.16
N HIS A 195 6.75 -5.51 13.27
CA HIS A 195 7.01 -6.95 13.08
C HIS A 195 8.46 -7.20 12.68
N TYR A 196 8.99 -6.44 11.70
CA TYR A 196 10.38 -6.56 11.29
C TYR A 196 11.37 -6.29 12.44
N GLY A 197 11.10 -5.27 13.27
CA GLY A 197 11.93 -4.96 14.43
C GLY A 197 11.89 -6.08 15.49
N LYS A 198 10.72 -6.64 15.75
CA LYS A 198 10.52 -7.76 16.67
C LYS A 198 11.30 -9.00 16.20
N ASP A 199 11.14 -9.36 14.94
CA ASP A 199 11.81 -10.53 14.36
C ASP A 199 13.34 -10.33 14.35
N SER A 200 13.82 -9.12 14.00
CA SER A 200 15.26 -8.80 13.99
C SER A 200 15.90 -8.93 15.38
N GLN A 201 15.19 -8.60 16.46
CA GLN A 201 15.70 -8.80 17.82
C GLN A 201 15.77 -10.28 18.23
N THR A 202 14.92 -11.14 17.65
CA THR A 202 15.01 -12.58 17.91
C THR A 202 16.17 -13.26 17.17
N PHE A 203 16.63 -12.70 16.04
CA PHE A 203 17.79 -13.22 15.30
C PHE A 203 19.15 -12.88 15.93
N ASP A 204 19.26 -11.80 16.71
CA ASP A 204 20.50 -11.42 17.42
C ASP A 204 20.69 -12.17 18.77
N GLY A 205 19.78 -13.10 19.09
CA GLY A 205 19.77 -13.86 20.36
C GLY A 205 20.59 -15.16 20.36
N SER A 206 21.14 -15.59 19.22
CA SER A 206 21.99 -16.79 19.11
C SER A 206 23.36 -16.42 18.53
N ASP A 207 24.21 -15.83 19.38
CA ASP A 207 25.69 -15.84 19.34
C ASP A 207 26.29 -14.54 19.92
N ILE A 208 25.91 -14.16 21.15
CA ILE A 208 26.63 -13.11 21.88
C ILE A 208 26.96 -13.62 23.29
N GLU A 209 28.23 -14.02 23.49
CA GLU A 209 28.83 -14.11 24.82
C GLU A 209 28.52 -12.81 25.62
N PRO A 210 28.16 -12.90 26.92
CA PRO A 210 27.79 -11.71 27.68
C PRO A 210 29.04 -10.87 28.01
N LYS A 211 29.42 -9.94 27.13
CA LYS A 211 30.44 -8.92 27.42
C LYS A 211 30.11 -7.56 26.81
N ARG A 212 29.36 -6.74 27.56
CA ARG A 212 29.86 -5.51 28.20
C ARG A 212 28.71 -4.69 28.76
N SER A 213 28.82 -4.41 30.05
CA SER A 213 27.88 -3.67 30.87
C SER A 213 27.69 -2.21 30.41
N VAL A 214 26.42 -1.80 30.31
CA VAL A 214 25.94 -0.42 30.11
C VAL A 214 26.47 0.55 31.19
N SER A 215 26.99 0.04 32.31
CA SER A 215 27.65 0.81 33.36
C SER A 215 28.87 1.62 32.86
N GLY A 216 29.57 1.17 31.81
CA GLY A 216 30.80 1.81 31.33
C GLY A 216 30.59 3.07 30.47
N LEU A 217 29.38 3.24 29.91
CA LEU A 217 29.05 4.41 29.09
C LEU A 217 28.66 5.60 29.96
N PHE A 218 27.86 5.38 31.02
CA PHE A 218 27.48 6.43 31.97
C PHE A 218 28.68 7.02 32.74
N THR A 219 29.70 6.20 33.06
CA THR A 219 30.92 6.68 33.75
C THR A 219 31.80 7.54 32.85
N LYS A 220 31.84 7.28 31.54
CA LYS A 220 32.61 8.10 30.59
C LYS A 220 31.97 9.46 30.34
N VAL A 221 30.64 9.51 30.29
CA VAL A 221 29.90 10.77 30.11
C VAL A 221 29.98 11.63 31.37
N SER A 222 29.85 11.05 32.57
CA SER A 222 29.98 11.82 33.82
C SER A 222 31.41 12.35 34.04
N GLY A 223 32.44 11.57 33.68
CA GLY A 223 33.84 11.97 33.82
C GLY A 223 34.30 13.04 32.84
N TRP A 224 33.65 13.17 31.68
CA TRP A 224 33.93 14.26 30.73
C TRP A 224 33.29 15.57 31.19
N PHE A 225 32.08 15.51 31.78
CA PHE A 225 31.38 16.69 32.27
C PHE A 225 32.08 17.32 33.47
N SER A 226 32.55 16.52 34.43
CA SER A 226 33.28 17.02 35.61
C SER A 226 34.67 17.62 35.30
N LYS A 227 35.14 17.48 34.06
CA LYS A 227 36.48 17.92 33.64
C LYS A 227 36.45 19.17 32.75
N ASN A 228 35.29 19.52 32.20
CA ASN A 228 35.14 20.62 31.23
C ASN A 228 34.06 21.66 31.60
N PHE A 229 33.31 21.43 32.69
CA PHE A 229 32.40 22.38 33.33
C PHE A 229 32.56 22.27 34.85
#